data_AF-A0A2R6D7L2-F1
#
_entry.id   AF-A0A2R6D7L2-F1
#
_cell.length_a   1.000
_cell.length_b   1.000
_cell.length_c   1.000
_cell.angle_alpha   90.00
_cell.angle_beta   90.00
_cell.angle_gamma   90.00
#
_symmetry.space_group_name_H-M   'P 1'
#
loop_
_entity.id
_entity.type
_entity.pdbx_description
1 polymer ?
#
loop_
_entity_poly.entity_id
_entity_poly.type
_entity_poly.pdbx_seq_one_letter_code
_entity_poly.pdbx_strand_id
1 'polypeptide(L)'
;MTVRVEAGARLHVGFGNLSLAHERLYGGVGVALEEPRVRLVAEPADEVVCSDPFVRECAEGACELLGVAGAEVTVESTLPRHVGLGSGTQVGLSALAAVAAAHDRSPAVRDRAPALGRGGRSGVGVAAFKDGGFVVDAGH
;
A
#
# COMPACT_ATOMS: atom_id res chain seq x y z
N MET A 1 11.92 -2.05 -16.81
CA MET A 1 12.83 -3.02 -16.14
C MET A 1 11.99 -3.95 -15.28
N THR A 2 12.39 -5.22 -15.10
CA THR A 2 11.74 -6.12 -14.13
C THR A 2 12.17 -5.73 -12.70
N VAL A 3 11.21 -5.43 -11.84
CA VAL A 3 11.43 -4.94 -10.46
C VAL A 3 10.71 -5.82 -9.47
N ARG A 4 11.37 -6.12 -8.35
CA ARG A 4 10.80 -6.83 -7.21
C ARG A 4 10.62 -5.87 -6.03
N VAL A 5 9.42 -5.82 -5.47
CA VAL A 5 9.08 -5.04 -4.26
C VAL A 5 8.59 -5.96 -3.16
N GLU A 6 9.05 -5.72 -1.94
CA GLU A 6 8.59 -6.42 -0.75
C GLU A 6 8.14 -5.43 0.32
N ALA A 7 7.02 -5.74 0.99
CA ALA A 7 6.50 -4.95 2.11
C ALA A 7 5.97 -5.85 3.22
N GLY A 8 6.34 -5.54 4.46
CA GLY A 8 5.86 -6.23 5.64
C GLY A 8 4.39 -5.95 5.94
N ALA A 9 3.73 -6.88 6.62
CA ALA A 9 2.44 -6.61 7.25
C ALA A 9 2.55 -5.52 8.32
N ARG A 10 1.40 -5.08 8.84
CA ARG A 10 1.36 -4.21 10.03
C ARG A 10 0.26 -4.60 10.98
N LEU A 11 0.42 -4.23 12.25
CA LEU A 11 -0.65 -4.21 13.24
C LEU A 11 -1.08 -2.77 13.51
N HIS A 12 -2.36 -2.57 13.77
CA HIS A 12 -2.90 -1.29 14.22
C HIS A 12 -3.74 -1.52 15.46
N VAL A 13 -3.37 -0.83 16.53
CA VAL A 13 -3.84 -1.06 17.89
C VAL A 13 -4.90 -0.02 18.21
N GLY A 14 -5.99 -0.03 17.43
CA GLY A 14 -7.15 0.84 17.64
C GLY A 14 -6.94 2.31 17.25
N PHE A 15 -8.07 3.03 17.15
CA PHE A 15 -8.09 4.46 16.86
C PHE A 15 -7.97 5.28 18.14
N GLY A 16 -7.26 6.40 18.08
CA GLY A 16 -7.10 7.32 19.21
C GLY A 16 -8.40 8.06 19.54
N ASN A 17 -9.04 8.66 18.53
CA ASN A 17 -10.32 9.34 18.68
C ASN A 17 -11.31 8.97 17.56
N LEU A 18 -12.56 8.70 17.92
CA LEU A 18 -13.67 8.48 16.97
C LEU A 18 -14.83 9.47 17.17
N SER A 19 -14.69 10.41 18.10
CA SER A 19 -15.69 11.42 18.39
C SER A 19 -15.45 12.67 17.57
N LEU A 20 -16.50 13.15 16.90
CA LEU A 20 -16.51 14.42 16.16
C LEU A 20 -16.53 15.66 17.07
N ALA A 21 -16.55 15.48 18.39
CA ALA A 21 -16.54 16.57 19.36
C ALA A 21 -15.14 17.14 19.64
N HIS A 22 -14.08 16.55 19.08
CA HIS A 22 -12.70 16.99 19.26
C HIS A 22 -12.12 17.58 17.96
N GLU A 23 -11.06 18.38 18.10
CA GLU A 23 -10.40 19.06 16.97
C GLU A 23 -9.79 18.12 15.93
N ARG A 24 -9.40 16.91 16.35
CA ARG A 24 -8.76 15.90 15.49
C ARG A 24 -9.55 14.61 15.50
N LEU A 25 -9.78 14.02 14.33
CA LEU A 25 -10.45 12.74 14.17
C LEU A 25 -9.43 11.63 13.88
N TYR A 26 -9.76 10.41 14.28
CA TYR A 26 -8.93 9.22 14.11
C TYR A 26 -7.61 9.26 14.91
N GLY A 27 -6.48 9.07 14.22
CA GLY A 27 -5.20 8.75 14.83
C GLY A 27 -5.14 7.32 15.34
N GLY A 28 -3.96 6.87 15.75
CA GLY A 28 -3.77 5.51 16.21
C GLY A 28 -2.31 5.14 16.39
N VAL A 29 -2.10 3.91 16.85
CA VAL A 29 -0.76 3.34 17.04
C VAL A 29 -0.65 2.07 16.20
N GLY A 30 0.50 1.83 15.62
CA GLY A 30 0.77 0.57 14.94
C GLY A 30 2.24 0.21 14.89
N VAL A 31 2.50 -1.02 14.45
CA VAL A 31 3.83 -1.60 14.36
C VAL A 31 3.93 -2.34 13.04
N ALA A 32 5.01 -2.07 12.29
CA ALA A 32 5.36 -2.85 11.11
C ALA A 32 5.87 -4.23 11.53
N LEU A 33 5.53 -5.25 10.77
CA LEU A 33 5.96 -6.62 10.99
C LEU A 33 6.99 -7.02 9.94
N GLU A 34 7.99 -7.77 10.37
CA GLU A 34 8.98 -8.37 9.48
C GLU A 34 8.35 -9.45 8.59
N GLU A 35 7.43 -10.24 9.14
CA GLU A 35 6.65 -11.27 8.45
C GLU A 35 5.21 -11.28 9.00
N PRO A 36 4.21 -11.70 8.20
CA PRO A 36 4.29 -12.07 6.78
C PRO A 36 4.50 -10.87 5.83
N ARG A 37 4.95 -11.12 4.61
CA ARG A 37 5.23 -10.11 3.57
C ARG A 37 4.37 -10.21 2.31
N VAL A 38 4.08 -9.06 1.70
CA VAL A 38 3.70 -8.95 0.29
C VAL A 38 4.99 -8.95 -0.54
N ARG A 39 5.02 -9.74 -1.62
CA ARG A 39 6.12 -9.77 -2.61
C ARG A 39 5.54 -9.74 -4.02
N LEU A 40 5.80 -8.64 -4.72
CA LEU A 40 5.34 -8.43 -6.10
C LEU A 40 6.54 -8.26 -7.01
N VAL A 41 6.47 -8.88 -8.19
CA VAL A 41 7.40 -8.62 -9.30
C VAL A 41 6.62 -7.93 -10.40
N ALA A 42 7.12 -6.82 -10.92
CA ALA A 42 6.48 -6.05 -11.97
C ALA A 42 7.44 -5.73 -13.11
N GLU A 43 6.91 -5.72 -14.34
CA GLU A 43 7.61 -5.22 -15.52
C GLU A 43 6.65 -4.44 -16.44
N PRO A 44 7.15 -3.51 -17.27
CA PRO A 44 6.31 -2.76 -18.20
C PRO A 44 5.58 -3.68 -19.17
N ALA A 45 4.30 -3.40 -19.38
CA ALA A 45 3.46 -4.07 -20.38
C ALA A 45 2.50 -3.06 -21.01
N ASP A 46 1.85 -3.44 -22.10
CA ASP A 46 0.87 -2.59 -22.80
C ASP A 46 -0.50 -2.56 -22.11
N GLU A 47 -0.75 -3.49 -21.18
CA GLU A 47 -1.96 -3.60 -20.36
C GLU A 47 -1.61 -4.13 -18.97
N VAL A 48 -2.56 -4.10 -18.03
CA VAL A 48 -2.35 -4.65 -16.69
C VAL A 48 -2.64 -6.15 -16.70
N VAL A 49 -1.59 -6.96 -16.49
CA VAL A 49 -1.70 -8.42 -16.46
C VAL A 49 -1.37 -8.90 -15.05
N CYS A 50 -2.34 -9.50 -14.37
CA CYS A 50 -2.12 -10.16 -13.08
C CYS A 50 -3.21 -11.21 -12.82
N SER A 51 -2.80 -12.37 -12.30
CA SER A 51 -3.71 -13.48 -11.99
C SER A 51 -4.49 -13.27 -10.68
N ASP A 52 -3.95 -12.50 -9.73
CA ASP A 52 -4.64 -12.13 -8.50
C ASP A 52 -5.56 -10.91 -8.76
N PRO A 53 -6.89 -11.05 -8.61
CA PRO A 53 -7.81 -9.97 -8.93
C PRO A 53 -7.61 -8.70 -8.12
N PHE A 54 -7.20 -8.81 -6.85
CA PHE A 54 -7.03 -7.67 -5.98
C PHE A 54 -5.71 -6.94 -6.26
N VAL A 55 -4.64 -7.68 -6.56
CA VAL A 55 -3.39 -7.08 -7.02
C VAL A 55 -3.57 -6.42 -8.39
N ARG A 56 -4.34 -7.04 -9.30
CA ARG A 56 -4.69 -6.44 -10.59
C ARG A 56 -5.39 -5.09 -10.43
N GLU A 57 -6.44 -5.02 -9.61
CA GLU A 57 -7.15 -3.76 -9.30
C GLU A 57 -6.20 -2.69 -8.75
N CYS A 58 -5.28 -3.08 -7.85
CA CYS A 58 -4.28 -2.16 -7.31
C CYS A 58 -3.27 -1.68 -8.38
N ALA A 59 -2.88 -2.57 -9.30
CA ALA A 59 -1.97 -2.25 -10.40
C ALA A 59 -2.63 -1.36 -11.46
N GLU A 60 -3.92 -1.55 -11.75
CA GLU A 60 -4.73 -0.67 -12.60
C GLU A 60 -4.76 0.75 -12.02
N GLY A 61 -5.11 0.90 -10.75
CA GLY A 61 -5.09 2.20 -10.08
C GLY A 61 -3.68 2.83 -10.03
N ALA A 62 -2.63 2.01 -9.88
CA ALA A 62 -1.25 2.50 -9.94
C ALA A 62 -0.89 3.01 -11.34
N CYS A 63 -1.25 2.27 -12.40
CA CYS A 63 -0.98 2.67 -13.79
C CYS A 63 -1.68 3.98 -14.15
N GLU A 64 -2.96 4.11 -13.74
CA GLU A 64 -3.73 5.35 -13.92
C GLU A 64 -3.05 6.54 -13.24
N LEU A 65 -2.65 6.40 -11.97
CA LEU A 65 -2.00 7.48 -11.21
C LEU A 65 -0.59 7.85 -11.72
N LEU A 66 0.09 6.91 -12.38
CA LEU A 66 1.43 7.10 -12.94
C LEU A 66 1.39 7.54 -14.40
N GLY A 67 0.24 7.46 -15.07
CA GLY A 67 0.08 7.77 -16.49
C GLY A 67 0.86 6.81 -17.39
N VAL A 68 0.83 5.51 -17.09
CA VAL A 68 1.52 4.45 -17.87
C VAL A 68 0.49 3.46 -18.43
N ALA A 69 0.85 2.78 -19.53
CA ALA A 69 -0.07 1.90 -20.26
C ALA A 69 -0.49 0.67 -19.45
N GLY A 70 0.48 -0.02 -18.83
CA GLY A 70 0.23 -1.25 -18.10
C GLY A 70 1.48 -1.81 -17.44
N ALA A 71 1.29 -2.92 -16.73
CA ALA A 71 2.37 -3.69 -16.13
C ALA A 71 1.93 -5.14 -15.97
N GLU A 72 2.82 -6.08 -16.27
CA GLU A 72 2.66 -7.46 -15.85
C GLU A 72 3.15 -7.59 -14.41
N VAL A 73 2.27 -8.05 -13.51
CA VAL A 73 2.53 -8.18 -12.08
C VAL A 73 2.37 -9.63 -11.65
N THR A 74 3.47 -10.23 -11.22
CA THR A 74 3.49 -11.56 -10.61
C THR A 74 3.44 -11.45 -9.08
N VAL A 75 2.55 -12.22 -8.47
CA VAL A 75 2.41 -12.32 -7.01
C VAL A 75 3.20 -13.52 -6.51
N GLU A 76 4.31 -13.27 -5.82
CA GLU A 76 5.07 -14.35 -5.18
C GLU A 76 4.49 -14.69 -3.80
N SER A 77 4.07 -13.66 -3.05
CA SER A 77 3.37 -13.82 -1.78
C SER A 77 2.49 -12.61 -1.49
N THR A 78 1.41 -12.84 -0.76
CA THR A 78 0.48 -11.79 -0.35
C THR A 78 -0.04 -12.01 1.06
N LEU A 79 -0.70 -10.99 1.62
CA LEU A 79 -1.27 -11.03 2.95
C LEU A 79 -2.72 -11.54 2.90
N PRO A 80 -3.13 -12.43 3.83
CA PRO A 80 -4.53 -12.80 3.95
C PRO A 80 -5.39 -11.56 4.17
N ARG A 81 -6.52 -11.52 3.45
CA ARG A 81 -7.41 -10.36 3.49
C ARG A 81 -8.23 -10.36 4.78
N HIS A 82 -8.46 -9.15 5.30
CA HIS A 82 -9.42 -8.90 6.39
C HIS A 82 -9.11 -9.59 7.73
N VAL A 83 -7.84 -9.94 7.99
CA VAL A 83 -7.39 -10.52 9.29
C VAL A 83 -6.59 -9.55 10.16
N GLY A 84 -6.66 -8.24 9.89
CA GLY A 84 -5.97 -7.23 10.70
C GLY A 84 -4.49 -7.01 10.38
N LEU A 85 -3.97 -7.55 9.27
CA LEU A 85 -2.57 -7.37 8.84
C LEU A 85 -2.32 -6.16 7.92
N GLY A 86 -3.35 -5.34 7.66
CA GLY A 86 -3.22 -4.16 6.81
C GLY A 86 -3.08 -4.48 5.30
N SER A 87 -3.51 -5.67 4.87
CA SER A 87 -3.32 -6.18 3.50
C SER A 87 -3.72 -5.18 2.41
N GLY A 88 -4.86 -4.50 2.55
CA GLY A 88 -5.31 -3.56 1.53
C GLY A 88 -4.36 -2.38 1.29
N THR A 89 -3.72 -1.87 2.35
CA THR A 89 -2.71 -0.81 2.21
C THR A 89 -1.38 -1.38 1.73
N GLN A 90 -0.90 -2.48 2.32
CA GLN A 90 0.41 -3.03 1.96
C GLN A 90 0.44 -3.53 0.50
N VAL A 91 -0.61 -4.21 0.03
CA VAL A 91 -0.72 -4.64 -1.39
C VAL A 91 -0.86 -3.44 -2.32
N GLY A 92 -1.75 -2.49 -2.02
CA GLY A 92 -1.96 -1.32 -2.86
C GLY A 92 -0.71 -0.46 -3.03
N LEU A 93 0.03 -0.23 -1.95
CA LEU A 93 1.27 0.54 -2.00
C LEU A 93 2.43 -0.27 -2.61
N SER A 94 2.44 -1.60 -2.45
CA SER A 94 3.42 -2.46 -3.14
C SER A 94 3.21 -2.44 -4.65
N ALA A 95 1.95 -2.50 -5.12
CA ALA A 95 1.63 -2.40 -6.55
C ALA A 95 2.06 -1.04 -7.11
N LEU A 96 1.74 0.06 -6.41
CA LEU A 96 2.21 1.40 -6.79
C LEU A 96 3.73 1.49 -6.88
N ALA A 97 4.44 0.98 -5.88
CA ALA A 97 5.90 1.01 -5.86
C ALA A 97 6.51 0.15 -6.97
N ALA A 98 5.97 -1.04 -7.23
CA ALA A 98 6.46 -1.96 -8.24
C ALA A 98 6.23 -1.39 -9.66
N VAL A 99 5.02 -0.91 -9.95
CA VAL A 99 4.70 -0.28 -11.25
C VAL A 99 5.53 0.99 -11.46
N ALA A 100 5.64 1.85 -10.45
CA ALA A 100 6.43 3.08 -10.58
C ALA A 100 7.89 2.76 -10.91
N ALA A 101 8.51 1.85 -10.16
CA ALA A 101 9.90 1.49 -10.38
C ALA A 101 10.12 0.78 -11.73
N ALA A 102 9.20 -0.10 -12.16
CA ALA A 102 9.29 -0.79 -13.45
C ALA A 102 9.33 0.19 -14.65
N HIS A 103 8.67 1.35 -14.50
CA HIS A 103 8.54 2.43 -15.48
C HIS A 103 9.44 3.65 -15.21
N ASP A 104 10.45 3.53 -14.33
CA ASP A 104 11.36 4.63 -13.97
C ASP A 104 10.62 5.90 -13.50
N ARG A 105 9.55 5.72 -12.73
CA ARG A 105 8.78 6.78 -12.08
C ARG A 105 9.02 6.77 -10.57
N SER A 106 8.92 7.94 -9.95
CA SER A 106 8.82 8.01 -8.50
C SER A 106 7.45 7.48 -8.05
N PRO A 107 7.35 6.63 -7.03
CA PRO A 107 6.05 6.17 -6.50
C PRO A 107 5.32 7.25 -5.69
N ALA A 108 6.03 8.20 -5.08
CA ALA A 108 5.44 9.27 -4.24
C ALA A 108 4.36 8.73 -3.28
N VAL A 109 4.69 7.65 -2.57
CA VAL A 109 3.75 6.81 -1.79
C VAL A 109 2.82 7.63 -0.90
N ARG A 110 3.37 8.57 -0.12
CA ARG A 110 2.59 9.38 0.82
C ARG A 110 1.56 10.27 0.10
N ASP A 111 1.95 10.81 -1.05
CA ASP A 111 1.14 11.77 -1.80
C ASP A 111 0.06 11.05 -2.63
N ARG A 112 0.36 9.84 -3.12
CA ARG A 112 -0.56 9.04 -3.95
C ARG A 112 -1.44 8.06 -3.18
N ALA A 113 -1.08 7.71 -1.95
CA ALA A 113 -1.88 6.81 -1.11
C ALA A 113 -3.37 7.21 -1.01
N PRO A 114 -3.74 8.50 -0.81
CA PRO A 114 -5.14 8.91 -0.76
C PRO A 114 -5.92 8.59 -2.03
N ALA A 115 -5.32 8.77 -3.20
CA ALA A 115 -5.96 8.49 -4.48
C ALA A 115 -6.20 6.99 -4.70
N LEU A 116 -5.40 6.13 -4.06
CA LEU A 116 -5.63 4.67 -3.99
C LEU A 116 -6.62 4.27 -2.88
N GLY A 117 -7.31 5.23 -2.25
CA GLY A 117 -8.21 4.98 -1.12
C GLY A 117 -7.49 4.55 0.16
N ARG A 118 -6.20 4.87 0.30
CA ARG A 118 -5.36 4.50 1.46
C ARG A 118 -5.04 5.73 2.30
N GLY A 119 -4.87 5.55 3.60
CA GLY A 119 -4.52 6.65 4.51
C GLY A 119 -5.68 7.53 4.99
N GLY A 120 -6.91 7.39 4.47
CA GLY A 120 -8.03 8.30 4.79
C GLY A 120 -8.55 8.23 6.24
N ARG A 121 -8.32 7.11 6.94
CA ARG A 121 -8.69 6.93 8.36
C ARG A 121 -7.48 6.74 9.27
N SER A 122 -6.36 6.27 8.73
CA SER A 122 -5.16 5.99 9.49
C SER A 122 -3.94 6.07 8.59
N GLY A 123 -2.97 6.89 8.97
CA GLY A 123 -1.66 7.00 8.35
C GLY A 123 -0.72 5.84 8.70
N VAL A 124 -1.06 5.00 9.69
CA VAL A 124 -0.21 3.89 10.17
C VAL A 124 0.21 2.97 9.04
N GLY A 125 -0.72 2.60 8.14
CA GLY A 125 -0.40 1.68 7.04
C GLY A 125 0.59 2.29 6.04
N VAL A 126 0.45 3.59 5.75
CA VAL A 126 1.32 4.32 4.82
C VAL A 126 2.71 4.53 5.42
N ALA A 127 2.76 4.94 6.69
CA ALA A 127 4.02 5.14 7.41
C ALA A 127 4.76 3.81 7.63
N ALA A 128 4.07 2.74 8.02
CA ALA A 128 4.67 1.42 8.18
C ALA A 128 5.23 0.86 6.87
N PHE A 129 4.55 1.09 5.74
CA PHE A 129 5.07 0.70 4.42
C PHE A 129 6.37 1.43 4.09
N LYS A 130 6.44 2.73 4.38
CA LYS A 130 7.56 3.59 3.98
C LYS A 130 8.77 3.43 4.89
N ASP A 131 8.55 3.48 6.19
CA ASP A 131 9.61 3.66 7.19
C ASP A 131 9.68 2.48 8.20
N GLY A 132 8.71 1.56 8.17
CA GLY A 132 8.64 0.43 9.11
C GLY A 132 8.44 0.88 10.57
N GLY A 133 8.90 0.04 11.50
CA GLY A 133 9.02 0.39 12.92
C GLY A 133 7.70 0.59 13.68
N PHE A 134 7.77 1.39 14.73
CA PHE A 134 6.64 1.81 15.57
C PHE A 134 6.10 3.15 15.09
N VAL A 135 4.80 3.22 14.86
CA VAL A 135 4.14 4.38 14.26
C VAL A 135 3.09 4.94 15.22
N VAL A 136 3.12 6.25 15.41
CA VAL A 136 2.05 7.03 16.04
C VAL A 136 1.46 7.96 14.99
N ASP A 137 0.17 7.79 14.72
CA ASP A 137 -0.62 8.62 13.85
C ASP A 137 -1.43 9.63 14.67
N ALA A 138 -1.26 10.91 14.36
CA ALA A 138 -1.92 12.01 15.03
C ALA A 138 -3.35 12.28 14.51
N GLY A 139 -3.85 11.52 13.54
CA GLY A 139 -5.16 11.74 12.92
C GLY A 139 -5.16 12.92 11.95
N HIS A 140 -6.33 13.46 11.63
CA HIS A 140 -6.46 14.73 10.90
C HIS A 140 -7.38 15.70 11.62
#